data_AF-A0A6A5BAD1-F1
#
_entry.id   AF-A0A6A5BAD1-F1
#
_cell.length_a   1.000
_cell.length_b   1.000
_cell.length_c   1.000
_cell.angle_alpha   90.00
_cell.angle_beta   90.00
_cell.angle_gamma   90.00
#
_symmetry.space_group_name_H-M   'P 1'
#
loop_
_entity.id
_entity.type
_entity.pdbx_description
1 polymer ?
#
loop_
_entity_poly.entity_id
_entity_poly.type
_entity_poly.pdbx_seq_one_letter_code
_entity_poly.pdbx_strand_id
1 'polypeptide(L)'
;MLRDLNDDSSFLHNRFVEKLADDSEVDCPNMCSQGKVKRGNLKEHLEKFCENIIRPCAMKKFGCNFEGNFNQLQNHKNECAYIKLAGVLESYENTITDLRRKCANAQQGEEFKMKISTLEQTNELLRLENDELKEKVRKLQKQAQHSSTQQSSSSQNNNANTSTYQDRSNHQRQNNSYSNTNNYNNQNNYHNNNYYNSHHQHTNHHPHTQPSSHAYTNTNNFSHNQNRSNTSDDHYHKSGDKHNRRSSNKDNCKQQ
;
A
#
# COMPACT_ATOMS: atom_id res chain seq x y z
N MET A 1 -29.72 -6.97 12.76
CA MET A 1 -29.39 -5.53 12.74
C MET A 1 -29.90 -4.97 11.42
N LEU A 2 -31.10 -4.38 11.44
CA LEU A 2 -31.72 -3.74 10.27
C LEU A 2 -30.94 -2.46 9.97
N ARG A 3 -30.35 -2.38 8.78
CA ARG A 3 -29.87 -1.11 8.22
C ARG A 3 -31.08 -0.42 7.61
N ASP A 4 -31.52 0.67 8.21
CA ASP A 4 -32.53 1.54 7.63
C ASP A 4 -31.96 2.13 6.34
N LEU A 5 -32.44 1.62 5.21
CA LEU A 5 -32.04 1.98 3.85
C LEU A 5 -32.95 3.05 3.23
N ASN A 6 -33.81 3.70 4.00
CA ASN A 6 -34.80 4.65 3.48
C ASN A 6 -34.79 5.96 4.26
N ASP A 7 -33.74 6.74 4.09
CA ASP A 7 -33.86 8.20 4.26
C ASP A 7 -33.64 8.86 2.89
N ASP A 8 -34.45 8.45 1.90
CA ASP A 8 -34.71 9.16 0.65
C ASP A 8 -35.59 10.39 0.92
N SER A 9 -35.29 11.11 2.00
CA SER A 9 -35.71 12.49 2.21
C SER A 9 -34.94 13.36 1.21
N SER A 10 -35.23 13.17 -0.08
CA SER A 10 -34.91 14.12 -1.15
C SER A 10 -35.80 15.37 -0.97
N PHE A 11 -35.77 15.97 0.22
CA PHE A 11 -36.00 17.39 0.32
C PHE A 11 -34.99 18.00 -0.62
N LEU A 12 -35.49 18.57 -1.72
CA LEU A 12 -34.74 19.41 -2.63
C LEU A 12 -33.88 20.32 -1.75
N HIS A 13 -32.58 20.01 -1.67
CA HIS A 13 -31.62 20.79 -0.90
C HIS A 13 -31.62 22.16 -1.56
N ASN A 14 -32.42 23.06 -0.98
CA ASN A 14 -32.52 24.40 -1.46
C ASN A 14 -31.22 25.08 -1.04
N ARG A 15 -30.21 25.01 -1.91
CA ARG A 15 -28.87 25.57 -1.67
C ARG A 15 -28.91 27.02 -1.20
N PHE A 16 -29.96 27.76 -1.56
CA PHE A 16 -30.18 29.11 -1.08
C PHE A 16 -30.55 29.14 0.42
N VAL A 17 -31.45 28.26 0.86
CA VAL A 17 -31.81 28.11 2.29
C VAL A 17 -30.61 27.62 3.10
N GLU A 18 -29.83 26.66 2.59
CA GLU A 18 -28.59 26.21 3.24
C GLU A 18 -27.58 27.35 3.40
N LYS A 19 -27.32 28.09 2.32
CA LYS A 19 -26.40 29.23 2.38
C LYS A 19 -26.85 30.29 3.38
N LEU A 20 -28.15 30.64 3.39
CA LEU A 20 -28.69 31.58 4.38
C LEU A 20 -28.60 31.04 5.81
N ALA A 21 -28.83 29.75 6.00
CA ALA A 21 -28.66 29.11 7.30
C ALA A 21 -27.19 29.16 7.74
N ASP A 22 -26.24 28.85 6.85
CA ASP A 22 -24.80 28.88 7.15
C ASP A 22 -24.27 30.29 7.42
N ASP A 23 -24.80 31.30 6.72
CA ASP A 23 -24.45 32.70 6.93
C ASP A 23 -25.09 33.31 8.20
N SER A 24 -26.08 32.63 8.81
CA SER A 24 -26.69 33.09 10.06
C SER A 24 -25.68 33.07 11.21
N GLU A 25 -25.60 34.15 11.97
CA GLU A 25 -24.76 34.21 13.17
C GLU A 25 -25.46 33.55 14.36
N VAL A 26 -24.71 32.75 15.10
CA VAL A 26 -25.16 32.09 16.33
C VAL A 26 -24.16 32.34 17.44
N ASP A 27 -24.64 32.42 18.67
CA ASP A 27 -23.76 32.57 19.83
C ASP A 27 -22.96 31.29 20.06
N CYS A 28 -21.68 31.43 20.39
CA CYS A 28 -20.85 30.28 20.70
C CYS A 28 -21.36 29.59 21.99
N PRO A 29 -21.61 28.27 21.99
CA PRO A 29 -22.13 27.57 23.17
C PRO A 29 -21.18 27.59 24.37
N ASN A 30 -19.89 27.85 24.14
CA ASN A 30 -18.87 27.97 25.20
C ASN A 30 -18.64 29.43 25.63
N MET A 31 -19.48 30.37 25.18
CA MET A 31 -19.42 31.81 25.51
C MET A 31 -18.00 32.39 25.37
N CYS A 32 -17.31 32.06 24.27
CA CYS A 32 -15.97 32.58 23.99
C CYS A 32 -16.00 34.08 23.65
N SER A 33 -14.82 34.71 23.65
CA SER A 33 -14.62 36.14 23.38
C SER A 33 -15.14 36.62 22.01
N GLN A 34 -15.20 35.74 21.01
CA GLN A 34 -15.75 36.08 19.68
C GLN A 34 -17.27 36.33 19.70
N GLY A 35 -17.99 35.83 20.72
CA GLY A 35 -19.43 36.03 20.90
C GLY A 35 -20.28 35.31 19.85
N LYS A 36 -20.29 35.83 18.62
CA LYS A 36 -21.10 35.37 17.49
C LYS A 36 -20.24 34.75 16.39
N VAL A 37 -20.65 33.60 15.89
CA VAL A 37 -19.97 32.86 14.83
C VAL A 37 -21.00 32.46 13.78
N LYS A 38 -20.65 32.53 12.50
CA LYS A 38 -21.49 31.99 11.43
C LYS A 38 -21.78 30.51 11.66
N ARG A 39 -23.03 30.10 11.53
CA ARG A 39 -23.48 28.71 11.75
C ARG A 39 -22.67 27.72 10.93
N GLY A 40 -22.41 28.01 9.66
CA GLY A 40 -21.61 27.16 8.77
C GLY A 40 -20.16 26.97 9.26
N ASN A 41 -19.63 27.95 9.99
CA ASN A 41 -18.27 27.93 10.55
C ASN A 41 -18.23 27.50 12.02
N LEU A 42 -19.37 27.26 12.67
CA LEU A 42 -19.43 26.97 14.11
C LEU A 42 -18.62 25.71 14.46
N LYS A 43 -18.68 24.67 13.62
CA LYS A 43 -17.91 23.44 13.82
C LYS A 43 -16.41 23.72 13.80
N GLU A 44 -15.92 24.41 12.78
CA GLU A 44 -14.50 24.73 12.68
C GLU A 44 -14.05 25.66 13.82
N HIS A 45 -14.89 26.62 14.20
CA HIS A 45 -14.66 27.45 15.38
C HIS A 45 -14.46 26.59 16.64
N LEU A 46 -15.38 25.68 16.96
CA LEU A 46 -15.27 24.81 18.14
C LEU A 46 -14.01 23.93 18.07
N GLU A 47 -13.68 23.39 16.89
CA GLU A 47 -12.56 22.47 16.68
C GLU A 47 -11.19 23.14 16.55
N LYS A 48 -11.09 24.43 16.21
CA LYS A 48 -9.79 25.09 15.95
C LYS A 48 -9.57 26.41 16.68
N PHE A 49 -10.61 27.19 16.93
CA PHE A 49 -10.47 28.59 17.34
C PHE A 49 -11.10 28.92 18.71
N CYS A 50 -12.06 28.14 19.19
CA CYS A 50 -12.75 28.38 20.45
C CYS A 50 -11.79 28.28 21.64
N GLU A 51 -11.54 29.41 22.31
CA GLU A 51 -10.57 29.50 23.41
C GLU A 51 -11.00 28.71 24.64
N ASN A 52 -12.31 28.64 24.91
CA ASN A 52 -12.89 28.05 26.11
C ASN A 52 -13.08 26.53 26.05
N ILE A 53 -12.86 25.90 24.90
CA ILE A 53 -13.02 24.45 24.79
C ILE A 53 -11.84 23.74 25.45
N ILE A 54 -12.12 22.80 26.34
CA ILE A 54 -11.09 21.97 26.97
C ILE A 54 -10.63 20.93 25.95
N ARG A 55 -9.32 20.84 25.72
CA ARG A 55 -8.72 19.84 24.84
C ARG A 55 -7.60 19.10 25.55
N PRO A 56 -7.36 17.83 25.17
CA PRO A 56 -6.19 17.12 25.65
C PRO A 56 -4.91 17.68 25.04
N CYS A 57 -3.80 17.53 25.76
CA CYS A 57 -2.47 17.80 25.25
C CYS A 57 -2.21 17.00 23.95
N ALA A 58 -1.49 17.60 22.99
CA ALA A 58 -1.12 16.93 21.74
C ALA A 58 -0.35 15.61 21.96
N MET A 59 0.31 15.47 23.13
CA MET A 59 1.06 14.28 23.51
C MET A 59 0.22 13.26 24.32
N LYS A 60 -1.12 13.39 24.33
CA LYS A 60 -2.03 12.41 24.98
C LYS A 60 -1.80 10.99 24.47
N LYS A 61 -1.50 10.82 23.16
CA LYS A 61 -1.18 9.50 22.56
C LYS A 61 0.06 8.82 23.17
N PHE A 62 0.94 9.60 23.79
CA PHE A 62 2.15 9.11 24.47
C PHE A 62 2.01 9.09 26.00
N GLY A 63 0.82 9.38 26.55
CA GLY A 63 0.53 9.30 27.97
C GLY A 63 0.48 10.63 28.72
N CYS A 64 0.56 11.78 28.05
CA CYS A 64 0.35 13.06 28.72
C CYS A 64 -1.12 13.24 29.10
N ASN A 65 -1.44 13.29 30.40
CA ASN A 65 -2.81 13.39 30.90
C ASN A 65 -3.33 14.83 31.05
N PHE A 66 -2.56 15.84 30.65
CA PHE A 66 -2.99 17.23 30.77
C PHE A 66 -4.12 17.55 29.80
N GLU A 67 -5.16 18.22 30.30
CA GLU A 67 -6.28 18.73 29.52
C GLU A 67 -6.55 20.17 29.99
N GLY A 68 -6.82 21.07 29.06
CA GLY A 68 -7.00 22.48 29.39
C GLY A 68 -7.56 23.28 28.22
N ASN A 69 -7.91 24.53 28.48
CA ASN A 69 -8.32 25.46 27.45
C ASN A 69 -7.12 25.87 26.56
N PHE A 70 -7.36 26.65 25.50
CA PHE A 70 -6.30 27.01 24.54
C PHE A 70 -5.09 27.68 25.21
N ASN A 71 -5.33 28.65 26.10
CA ASN A 71 -4.26 29.40 26.79
C ASN A 71 -3.46 28.49 27.74
N GLN A 72 -4.15 27.62 28.49
CA GLN A 72 -3.53 26.62 29.36
C GLN A 72 -2.67 25.64 28.56
N LEU A 73 -3.12 25.21 27.38
CA LEU A 73 -2.35 24.33 26.50
C LEU A 73 -1.11 25.01 25.93
N GLN A 74 -1.16 26.30 25.60
CA GLN A 74 0.03 27.04 25.15
C GLN A 74 1.08 27.13 26.26
N ASN A 75 0.67 27.40 27.50
CA ASN A 75 1.58 27.42 28.65
C ASN A 75 2.17 26.03 28.92
N HIS A 76 1.30 25.00 28.95
CA HIS A 76 1.71 23.62 29.13
C HIS A 76 2.70 23.16 28.04
N LYS A 77 2.59 23.67 26.81
CA LYS A 77 3.45 23.28 25.68
C LYS A 77 4.94 23.44 26.00
N ASN A 78 5.30 24.50 26.71
CA ASN A 78 6.70 24.82 27.06
C ASN A 78 7.24 23.95 28.21
N GLU A 79 6.34 23.45 29.07
CA GLU A 79 6.68 22.68 30.27
C GLU A 79 6.54 21.16 30.06
N CYS A 80 5.75 20.74 29.08
CA CYS A 80 5.43 19.35 28.82
C CYS A 80 6.68 18.52 28.49
N ALA A 81 7.02 17.57 29.37
CA ALA A 81 8.14 16.65 29.18
C ALA A 81 8.00 15.84 27.88
N TYR A 82 6.79 15.41 27.52
CA TYR A 82 6.55 14.64 26.31
C TYR A 82 6.82 15.44 25.03
N ILE A 83 6.52 16.73 25.01
CA ILE A 83 6.79 17.59 23.85
C ILE A 83 8.29 17.72 23.60
N LYS A 84 9.08 17.84 24.68
CA LYS A 84 10.55 17.84 24.58
C LYS A 84 11.09 16.51 24.03
N LEU A 85 10.36 15.41 24.23
CA LEU A 85 10.69 14.08 23.73
C LEU A 85 9.97 13.70 22.42
N ALA A 86 9.24 14.63 21.79
CA ALA A 86 8.37 14.32 20.65
C ALA A 86 9.08 13.57 19.53
N GLY A 87 10.24 14.07 19.09
CA GLY A 87 10.99 13.45 18.00
C GLY A 87 11.46 12.02 18.31
N VAL A 88 11.84 11.75 19.57
CA VAL A 88 12.26 10.41 20.00
C VAL A 88 11.06 9.46 20.04
N LEU A 89 9.93 9.92 20.58
CA LEU A 89 8.70 9.12 20.65
C LEU A 89 8.14 8.81 19.26
N GLU A 90 8.15 9.77 18.34
CA GLU A 90 7.75 9.56 16.94
C GLU A 90 8.69 8.58 16.21
N SER A 91 10.00 8.65 16.47
CA SER A 91 10.96 7.67 15.94
C SER A 91 10.65 6.24 16.43
N TYR A 92 10.29 6.09 17.71
CA TYR A 92 9.87 4.79 18.24
C TYR A 92 8.54 4.31 17.66
N GLU A 93 7.56 5.19 17.48
CA GLU A 93 6.28 4.86 16.84
C GLU A 93 6.47 4.36 15.40
N ASN A 94 7.34 5.02 14.63
CA ASN A 94 7.72 4.60 13.28
C ASN A 94 8.44 3.24 13.30
N THR A 95 9.35 3.04 14.26
CA THR A 95 10.07 1.77 14.43
C THR A 95 9.12 0.62 14.76
N ILE A 96 8.18 0.82 15.68
CA ILE A 96 7.17 -0.17 16.03
C ILE A 96 6.30 -0.52 14.81
N THR A 97 5.90 0.49 14.04
CA THR A 97 5.11 0.30 12.82
C THR A 97 5.87 -0.51 11.77
N ASP A 98 7.15 -0.21 11.55
CA ASP A 98 8.00 -0.98 10.64
C ASP A 98 8.21 -2.43 11.11
N LEU A 99 8.47 -2.64 12.40
CA LEU A 99 8.62 -3.98 12.97
C LEU A 99 7.34 -4.80 12.84
N ARG A 100 6.17 -4.20 13.10
CA ARG A 100 4.87 -4.87 12.89
C ARG A 100 4.69 -5.32 11.45
N ARG A 101 5.05 -4.46 10.48
CA ARG A 101 5.02 -4.80 9.05
C ARG A 101 5.98 -5.95 8.73
N LYS A 102 7.21 -5.93 9.25
CA LYS A 102 8.19 -7.01 9.06
C LYS A 102 7.70 -8.34 9.63
N CYS A 103 7.09 -8.33 10.82
CA CYS A 103 6.50 -9.51 11.42
C CYS A 103 5.35 -10.08 10.57
N ALA A 104 4.45 -9.22 10.06
CA ALA A 104 3.36 -9.66 9.18
C ALA A 104 3.89 -10.30 7.88
N ASN A 105 4.92 -9.70 7.26
CA ASN A 105 5.55 -10.26 6.07
C ASN A 105 6.24 -11.60 6.34
N ALA A 106 6.93 -11.73 7.49
CA ALA A 106 7.57 -12.99 7.87
C ALA A 106 6.54 -14.10 8.11
N GLN A 107 5.40 -13.78 8.72
CA GLN A 107 4.29 -14.71 8.90
C GLN A 107 3.72 -15.20 7.57
N GLN A 108 3.53 -14.29 6.60
CA GLN A 108 3.13 -14.66 5.24
C GLN A 108 4.19 -15.56 4.56
N GLY A 109 5.47 -15.28 4.76
CA GLY A 109 6.57 -16.11 4.25
C GLY A 109 6.52 -17.56 4.73
N GLU A 110 6.26 -17.77 6.03
CA GLU A 110 6.08 -19.13 6.57
C GLU A 110 4.81 -19.81 6.05
N GLU A 111 3.71 -19.06 5.85
CA GLU A 111 2.49 -19.59 5.23
C GLU A 111 2.75 -20.07 3.79
N PHE A 112 3.45 -19.26 2.98
CA PHE A 112 3.82 -19.65 1.62
C PHE A 112 4.75 -20.85 1.60
N LYS A 113 5.71 -20.91 2.52
CA LYS A 113 6.61 -22.06 2.65
C LYS A 113 5.85 -23.35 2.99
N MET A 114 4.84 -23.30 3.87
CA MET A 114 3.97 -24.44 4.15
C MET A 114 3.17 -24.84 2.91
N LYS A 115 2.56 -23.87 2.20
CA LYS A 115 1.81 -24.13 0.96
C LYS A 115 2.68 -24.78 -0.12
N ILE A 116 3.92 -24.32 -0.29
CA ILE A 116 4.88 -24.91 -1.23
C ILE A 116 5.16 -26.36 -0.85
N SER A 117 5.46 -26.64 0.42
CA SER A 117 5.69 -28.01 0.90
C SER A 117 4.49 -28.93 0.65
N THR A 118 3.26 -28.46 0.91
CA THR A 118 2.03 -29.22 0.61
C THR A 118 1.85 -29.47 -0.89
N LEU A 119 2.12 -28.47 -1.73
CA LEU A 119 2.05 -28.63 -3.18
C LEU A 119 3.11 -29.60 -3.70
N GLU A 120 4.32 -29.59 -3.15
CA GLU A 120 5.40 -30.53 -3.48
C GLU A 120 5.00 -31.97 -3.13
N GLN A 121 4.47 -32.20 -1.92
CA GLN A 121 3.94 -33.51 -1.51
C GLN A 121 2.80 -33.98 -2.42
N THR A 122 1.87 -33.07 -2.76
CA THR A 122 0.73 -33.38 -3.62
C THR A 122 1.19 -33.76 -5.03
N ASN A 123 2.15 -33.02 -5.58
CA ASN A 123 2.74 -33.32 -6.89
C ASN A 123 3.42 -34.68 -6.91
N GLU A 124 4.11 -35.07 -5.83
CA GLU A 124 4.75 -36.39 -5.76
C GLU A 124 3.72 -37.53 -5.75
N LEU A 125 2.62 -37.39 -5.01
CA LEU A 125 1.52 -38.36 -5.04
C LEU A 125 0.91 -38.49 -6.44
N LEU A 126 0.66 -37.36 -7.11
CA LEU A 126 0.14 -37.36 -8.47
C LEU A 126 1.10 -38.00 -9.48
N ARG A 127 2.42 -37.89 -9.27
CA ARG A 127 3.42 -38.59 -10.11
C ARG A 127 3.31 -40.10 -9.95
N LEU A 128 3.21 -40.60 -8.72
CA LEU A 128 3.05 -42.03 -8.44
C LEU A 128 1.75 -42.59 -9.04
N GLU A 129 0.64 -41.89 -8.89
CA GLU A 129 -0.66 -42.29 -9.48
C GLU A 129 -0.59 -42.34 -11.01
N ASN A 130 0.03 -41.33 -11.64
CA ASN A 130 0.23 -41.32 -13.09
C ASN A 130 1.08 -42.50 -13.56
N ASP A 131 2.11 -42.89 -12.82
CA ASP A 131 2.96 -44.03 -13.18
C ASP A 131 2.21 -45.37 -13.00
N GLU A 132 1.39 -45.50 -11.97
CA GLU A 132 0.49 -46.66 -11.80
C GLU A 132 -0.52 -46.76 -12.97
N LEU A 133 -1.13 -45.65 -13.36
CA LEU A 133 -2.05 -45.59 -14.49
C LEU A 133 -1.37 -45.96 -15.81
N LYS A 134 -0.16 -45.45 -16.07
CA LYS A 134 0.62 -45.84 -17.25
C LYS A 134 0.87 -47.35 -17.29
N GLU A 135 1.16 -47.96 -16.15
CA GLU A 135 1.38 -49.41 -16.09
C GLU A 135 0.09 -50.20 -16.31
N LYS A 136 -1.05 -49.74 -15.76
CA LYS A 136 -2.38 -50.31 -16.06
C LYS A 136 -2.69 -50.23 -17.56
N VAL A 137 -2.42 -49.08 -18.20
CA VAL A 137 -2.61 -48.90 -19.65
C VAL A 137 -1.75 -49.89 -20.44
N ARG A 138 -0.46 -50.04 -20.10
CA ARG A 138 0.42 -51.03 -20.78
C ARG A 138 -0.11 -52.46 -20.67
N LYS A 139 -0.62 -52.86 -19.50
CA LYS A 139 -1.20 -54.20 -19.28
C LYS A 139 -2.44 -54.42 -20.13
N LEU A 140 -3.36 -53.46 -20.14
CA LEU A 140 -4.57 -53.51 -20.97
C LEU A 140 -4.23 -53.57 -22.46
N GLN A 141 -3.24 -52.79 -22.92
CA GLN A 141 -2.80 -52.79 -24.30
C GLN A 141 -2.21 -54.14 -24.73
N LYS A 142 -1.43 -54.81 -23.86
CA LYS A 142 -0.95 -56.18 -24.10
C LYS A 142 -2.09 -57.19 -24.18
N GLN A 143 -3.09 -57.09 -23.29
CA GLN A 143 -4.27 -57.97 -23.32
C GLN A 143 -5.09 -57.82 -24.62
N ALA A 144 -5.23 -56.60 -25.12
CA ALA A 144 -5.92 -56.31 -26.39
C ALA A 144 -5.20 -56.92 -27.61
N GLN A 145 -3.86 -56.88 -27.64
CA GLN A 145 -3.06 -57.47 -28.72
C GLN A 145 -3.16 -59.01 -28.75
N HIS A 146 -3.26 -59.66 -27.59
CA HIS A 146 -3.43 -61.11 -27.52
C HIS A 146 -4.83 -61.55 -27.99
N SER A 147 -5.87 -60.78 -27.69
CA SER A 147 -7.25 -61.12 -28.07
C SER A 147 -7.51 -60.95 -29.58
N SER A 148 -6.85 -60.01 -30.25
CA SER A 148 -6.94 -59.87 -31.72
C SER A 148 -6.29 -61.03 -32.50
N THR A 149 -5.34 -61.75 -31.91
CA THR A 149 -4.60 -62.83 -32.60
C THR A 149 -5.38 -64.15 -32.64
N GLN A 150 -6.36 -64.35 -31.74
CA GLN A 150 -7.17 -65.58 -31.70
C GLN A 150 -8.43 -65.55 -32.59
N GLN A 151 -8.76 -64.41 -33.21
CA GLN A 151 -9.91 -64.31 -34.13
C GLN A 151 -9.54 -64.37 -35.63
N SER A 152 -8.25 -64.44 -35.97
CA SER A 152 -7.79 -64.43 -37.37
C SER A 152 -7.81 -65.80 -38.08
N SER A 153 -8.16 -66.90 -37.39
CA SER A 153 -8.20 -68.25 -37.98
C SER A 153 -9.57 -68.72 -38.46
N SER A 154 -10.58 -67.85 -38.50
CA SER A 154 -11.92 -68.21 -38.98
C SER A 154 -12.63 -67.05 -39.69
N SER A 155 -12.14 -66.68 -40.88
CA SER A 155 -12.94 -66.06 -41.96
C SER A 155 -12.08 -65.88 -43.21
N GLN A 156 -11.98 -66.95 -44.02
CA GLN A 156 -12.01 -66.75 -45.46
C GLN A 156 -13.47 -66.43 -45.84
N ASN A 157 -13.62 -65.49 -46.77
CA ASN A 157 -14.72 -65.33 -47.73
C ASN A 157 -15.60 -64.06 -47.59
N ASN A 158 -15.60 -63.30 -48.69
CA ASN A 158 -16.43 -62.13 -49.07
C ASN A 158 -16.12 -60.82 -48.31
N ASN A 159 -15.99 -59.64 -48.92
CA ASN A 159 -16.54 -59.16 -50.17
C ASN A 159 -15.79 -57.88 -50.61
N ALA A 160 -15.72 -57.67 -51.92
CA ALA A 160 -15.35 -56.40 -52.53
C ALA A 160 -16.48 -55.35 -52.37
N ASN A 161 -16.17 -54.08 -52.68
CA ASN A 161 -16.98 -52.85 -52.54
C ASN A 161 -16.94 -52.24 -51.12
N THR A 162 -16.65 -50.95 -50.90
CA THR A 162 -16.82 -49.77 -51.75
C THR A 162 -16.06 -48.58 -51.15
N SER A 163 -15.48 -47.77 -52.05
CA SER A 163 -15.58 -46.30 -52.10
C SER A 163 -15.06 -45.43 -50.94
N THR A 164 -13.94 -44.76 -51.23
CA THR A 164 -13.78 -43.29 -51.25
C THR A 164 -14.43 -42.49 -50.13
N TYR A 165 -13.67 -42.17 -49.08
CA TYR A 165 -13.66 -40.84 -48.46
C TYR A 165 -12.29 -40.64 -47.79
N GLN A 166 -11.35 -40.18 -48.61
CA GLN A 166 -10.14 -39.53 -48.13
C GLN A 166 -10.49 -38.16 -47.54
N ASP A 167 -9.66 -37.75 -46.59
CA ASP A 167 -9.23 -36.36 -46.41
C ASP A 167 -10.12 -35.42 -45.58
N ARG A 168 -10.02 -35.46 -44.23
CA ARG A 168 -10.25 -34.26 -43.39
C ARG A 168 -9.85 -34.25 -41.90
N SER A 169 -8.88 -35.04 -41.42
CA SER A 169 -8.62 -35.13 -39.96
C SER A 169 -7.22 -34.72 -39.49
N ASN A 170 -6.40 -34.05 -40.31
CA ASN A 170 -5.02 -33.67 -39.98
C ASN A 170 -4.78 -32.17 -39.75
N HIS A 171 -5.80 -31.39 -39.36
CA HIS A 171 -5.66 -29.93 -39.18
C HIS A 171 -6.04 -29.38 -37.79
N GLN A 172 -5.90 -30.17 -36.73
CA GLN A 172 -6.08 -29.65 -35.37
C GLN A 172 -4.99 -30.14 -34.39
N ARG A 173 -3.73 -30.06 -34.83
CA ARG A 173 -2.54 -30.31 -33.99
C ARG A 173 -1.57 -29.13 -33.88
N GLN A 174 -1.99 -27.93 -34.27
CA GLN A 174 -1.22 -26.71 -34.04
C GLN A 174 -2.13 -25.64 -33.43
N ASN A 175 -2.37 -25.71 -32.12
CA ASN A 175 -2.76 -24.59 -31.26
C ASN A 175 -2.81 -25.08 -29.82
N ASN A 176 -1.66 -25.51 -29.32
CA ASN A 176 -1.34 -25.49 -27.89
C ASN A 176 0.16 -25.19 -27.76
N SER A 177 0.60 -24.11 -28.41
CA SER A 177 1.72 -23.35 -27.88
C SER A 177 1.24 -22.78 -26.55
N TYR A 178 1.44 -23.56 -25.49
CA TYR A 178 1.62 -22.97 -24.18
C TYR A 178 2.84 -22.07 -24.30
N SER A 179 2.59 -20.79 -24.57
CA SER A 179 3.49 -19.71 -24.27
C SER A 179 3.73 -19.75 -22.77
N ASN A 180 4.67 -20.58 -22.36
CA ASN A 180 5.34 -20.51 -21.09
C ASN A 180 6.25 -19.28 -21.13
N THR A 181 5.66 -18.10 -21.28
CA THR A 181 6.29 -16.86 -20.85
C THR A 181 6.27 -16.90 -19.33
N ASN A 182 7.26 -17.59 -18.77
CA ASN A 182 7.80 -17.28 -17.45
C ASN A 182 8.35 -15.85 -17.49
N ASN A 183 7.44 -14.88 -17.52
CA ASN A 183 7.74 -13.49 -17.26
C ASN A 183 7.69 -13.32 -15.74
N TYR A 184 8.69 -13.89 -15.05
CA TYR A 184 9.05 -13.51 -13.69
C TYR A 184 9.71 -12.12 -13.73
N ASN A 185 8.95 -11.11 -14.15
CA ASN A 185 9.18 -9.72 -13.81
C ASN A 185 7.97 -9.26 -13.01
N ASN A 186 7.77 -9.89 -11.84
CA ASN A 186 7.02 -9.27 -10.77
C ASN A 186 7.95 -8.23 -10.11
N GLN A 187 8.24 -7.15 -10.85
CA GLN A 187 8.66 -5.90 -10.22
C GLN A 187 7.46 -5.45 -9.40
N ASN A 188 7.49 -5.81 -8.11
CA ASN A 188 6.72 -5.18 -7.07
C ASN A 188 7.06 -3.69 -7.05
N ASN A 189 6.41 -2.95 -7.94
CA ASN A 189 6.41 -1.51 -7.98
C ASN A 189 5.44 -1.04 -6.90
N TYR A 190 5.82 -1.22 -5.64
CA TYR A 190 5.21 -0.49 -4.53
C TYR A 190 5.65 0.98 -4.65
N HIS A 191 4.98 1.71 -5.53
CA HIS A 191 4.90 3.17 -5.43
C HIS A 191 4.24 3.50 -4.10
N ASN A 192 5.08 3.69 -3.09
CA ASN A 192 4.74 4.24 -1.79
C ASN A 192 4.45 5.74 -1.98
N ASN A 193 3.22 6.07 -2.37
CA ASN A 193 2.70 7.43 -2.26
C ASN A 193 2.45 7.75 -0.78
N ASN A 194 3.50 8.15 -0.08
CA ASN A 194 3.40 8.92 1.15
C ASN A 194 4.20 10.20 0.98
N TYR A 195 3.66 11.08 0.15
CA TYR A 195 4.06 12.48 0.08
C TYR A 195 3.06 13.31 0.91
N TYR A 196 3.13 13.20 2.24
CA TYR A 196 2.68 14.29 3.09
C TYR A 196 3.91 15.11 3.45
N ASN A 197 4.11 16.12 2.61
CA ASN A 197 5.14 17.14 2.68
C ASN A 197 4.75 18.14 3.79
N SER A 198 5.25 17.96 5.01
CA SER A 198 5.29 19.02 6.01
C SER A 198 6.58 19.81 5.84
N HIS A 199 6.58 20.73 4.88
CA HIS A 199 7.53 21.84 4.85
C HIS A 199 7.12 22.87 5.93
N HIS A 200 7.66 22.72 7.14
CA HIS A 200 7.83 23.85 8.04
C HIS A 200 9.16 24.53 7.71
N GLN A 201 9.10 25.64 6.97
CA GLN A 201 10.20 26.58 6.90
C GLN A 201 10.36 27.24 8.28
N HIS A 202 11.45 26.93 8.97
CA HIS A 202 11.96 27.74 10.07
C HIS A 202 12.71 28.94 9.48
N THR A 203 12.06 30.10 9.39
CA THR A 203 12.75 31.37 9.24
C THR A 203 13.25 31.81 10.62
N ASN A 204 14.54 31.59 10.87
CA ASN A 204 15.25 32.23 11.96
C ASN A 204 15.46 33.71 11.60
N HIS A 205 14.67 34.61 12.18
CA HIS A 205 14.99 36.03 12.24
C HIS A 205 15.65 36.35 13.58
N HIS A 206 16.95 36.67 13.51
CA HIS A 206 17.65 37.41 14.55
C HIS A 206 17.80 38.87 14.13
N PRO A 207 17.70 39.83 15.06
CA PRO A 207 17.62 41.24 14.75
C PRO A 207 19.02 41.83 14.59
N HIS A 208 19.23 42.67 13.58
CA HIS A 208 20.42 43.51 13.50
C HIS A 208 20.02 44.96 13.16
N THR A 209 20.25 45.82 14.15
CA THR A 209 20.53 47.27 14.16
C THR A 209 20.31 48.10 12.88
N GLN A 210 19.49 49.15 13.04
CA GLN A 210 19.59 50.45 12.36
C GLN A 210 20.97 51.11 12.61
N PRO A 211 21.43 52.17 11.88
CA PRO A 211 20.63 53.17 11.13
C PRO A 211 21.20 53.60 9.76
N SER A 212 20.38 54.24 8.92
CA SER A 212 20.72 55.54 8.32
C SER A 212 19.60 56.07 7.44
N SER A 213 19.34 57.35 7.62
CA SER A 213 18.59 58.28 6.78
C SER A 213 19.10 58.33 5.34
N HIS A 214 18.20 58.31 4.35
CA HIS A 214 18.18 59.25 3.21
C HIS A 214 16.89 59.09 2.39
N ALA A 215 16.53 60.18 1.73
CA ALA A 215 15.23 60.44 1.15
C ALA A 215 15.26 60.41 -0.40
N TYR A 216 14.06 60.21 -0.96
CA TYR A 216 13.56 60.62 -2.27
C TYR A 216 14.07 60.00 -3.60
N THR A 217 13.05 59.56 -4.36
CA THR A 217 12.79 59.70 -5.81
C THR A 217 12.90 58.49 -6.75
N ASN A 218 11.82 58.38 -7.53
CA ASN A 218 11.70 58.13 -8.97
C ASN A 218 11.79 56.73 -9.61
N THR A 219 10.61 56.29 -10.05
CA THR A 219 10.19 55.89 -11.42
C THR A 219 11.00 54.92 -12.30
N ASN A 220 10.19 53.99 -12.85
CA ASN A 220 10.17 53.43 -14.20
C ASN A 220 10.99 52.17 -14.53
N ASN A 221 10.22 51.19 -15.03
CA ASN A 221 10.45 50.32 -16.18
C ASN A 221 11.85 49.75 -16.41
N PHE A 222 11.97 48.42 -16.44
CA PHE A 222 12.22 47.71 -17.71
C PHE A 222 12.15 46.19 -17.53
N SER A 223 11.49 45.57 -18.50
CA SER A 223 11.48 44.15 -18.83
C SER A 223 12.88 43.60 -19.15
N HIS A 224 13.24 42.44 -18.60
CA HIS A 224 14.02 41.47 -19.37
C HIS A 224 13.82 40.01 -18.94
N ASN A 225 13.31 39.27 -19.92
CA ASN A 225 13.31 37.84 -20.13
C ASN A 225 14.74 37.29 -20.22
N GLN A 226 15.14 36.26 -19.47
CA GLN A 226 16.13 35.27 -19.91
C GLN A 226 15.92 33.89 -19.26
N ASN A 227 15.59 32.93 -20.14
CA ASN A 227 15.86 31.50 -20.03
C ASN A 227 17.28 31.22 -19.54
N ARG A 228 17.43 30.27 -18.60
CA ARG A 228 18.65 29.48 -18.44
C ARG A 228 18.30 28.00 -18.29
N SER A 229 18.47 27.28 -19.38
CA SER A 229 18.79 25.86 -19.42
C SER A 229 20.23 25.68 -18.93
N ASN A 230 20.49 24.70 -18.07
CA ASN A 230 21.82 24.12 -17.80
C ASN A 230 21.58 22.67 -17.36
N THR A 231 21.72 21.71 -18.26
CA THR A 231 22.95 20.91 -18.51
C THR A 231 23.25 19.92 -17.39
N SER A 232 22.95 18.68 -17.73
CA SER A 232 23.54 17.43 -17.30
C SER A 232 25.02 17.54 -16.94
N ASP A 233 25.40 16.93 -15.82
CA ASP A 233 26.77 16.47 -15.62
C ASP A 233 26.77 15.10 -14.93
N ASP A 234 27.14 14.10 -15.72
CA ASP A 234 27.45 12.73 -15.33
C ASP A 234 28.84 12.70 -14.67
N HIS A 235 28.93 12.29 -13.41
CA HIS A 235 30.19 11.82 -12.85
C HIS A 235 30.05 10.46 -12.15
N TYR A 236 30.44 9.45 -12.92
CA TYR A 236 30.93 8.14 -12.49
C TYR A 236 32.01 8.30 -11.40
N HIS A 237 31.80 7.70 -10.22
CA HIS A 237 32.92 7.17 -9.44
C HIS A 237 32.62 5.76 -8.92
N LYS A 238 33.44 4.85 -9.44
CA LYS A 238 33.50 3.41 -9.20
C LYS A 238 34.58 3.18 -8.14
N SER A 239 34.22 2.67 -6.98
CA SER A 239 35.09 2.07 -5.95
C SER A 239 34.13 1.37 -4.98
N GLY A 240 34.05 0.05 -4.82
CA GLY A 240 35.10 -0.95 -4.88
C GLY A 240 35.58 -1.23 -3.47
N ASP A 241 34.75 -1.86 -2.63
CA ASP A 241 35.24 -2.38 -1.35
C ASP A 241 34.65 -3.73 -0.95
N LYS A 242 35.58 -4.50 -0.41
CA LYS A 242 35.60 -5.96 -0.28
C LYS A 242 35.12 -6.38 1.11
N HIS A 243 34.47 -7.55 1.14
CA HIS A 243 34.40 -8.55 2.22
C HIS A 243 34.41 -8.10 3.69
N ASN A 244 33.35 -8.46 4.43
CA ASN A 244 33.56 -9.27 5.64
C ASN A 244 32.33 -10.14 5.98
N ARG A 245 32.41 -11.43 5.64
CA ARG A 245 31.56 -12.48 6.20
C ARG A 245 32.09 -12.78 7.60
N ARG A 246 31.33 -12.46 8.65
CA ARG A 246 31.61 -12.98 10.00
C ARG A 246 30.57 -14.02 10.37
N SER A 247 31.06 -15.26 10.39
CA SER A 247 30.38 -16.47 10.81
C SER A 247 30.06 -16.48 12.31
N SER A 248 29.00 -17.20 12.65
CA SER A 248 28.83 -18.06 13.84
C SER A 248 28.89 -17.44 15.24
N ASN A 249 27.79 -17.59 15.99
CA ASN A 249 27.78 -18.50 17.15
C ASN A 249 26.34 -18.92 17.49
N LYS A 250 26.11 -20.23 17.43
CA LYS A 250 24.95 -20.92 18.01
C LYS A 250 25.42 -21.41 19.38
N ASP A 251 24.88 -20.87 20.45
CA ASP A 251 25.08 -21.42 21.79
C ASP A 251 23.84 -22.18 22.24
N ASN A 252 24.11 -23.39 22.72
CA ASN A 252 23.21 -24.40 23.25
C ASN A 252 22.38 -23.87 24.44
N CYS A 253 21.06 -23.99 24.36
CA CYS A 253 20.20 -23.97 25.55
C CYS A 253 19.92 -25.43 25.95
N LYS A 254 20.63 -25.93 26.97
CA LYS A 254 20.32 -27.20 27.63
C LYS A 254 19.23 -26.95 28.68
N GLN A 255 18.21 -27.77 28.62
CA GLN A 255 17.18 -27.95 29.64
C GLN A 255 17.80 -28.51 30.93
N GLN A 256 17.32 -28.01 32.08
CA GLN A 256 17.20 -28.74 33.34
C GLN A 256 15.76 -28.56 33.82
#